data_AF-A0A7Y6YLZ1-F1
#
_entry.id   AF-A0A7Y6YLZ1-F1
#
_cell.length_a   1.000
_cell.length_b   1.000
_cell.length_c   1.000
_cell.angle_alpha   90.00
_cell.angle_beta   90.00
_cell.angle_gamma   90.00
#
_symmetry.space_group_name_H-M   'P 1'
#
loop_
_entity.id
_entity.type
_entity.pdbx_description
1 polymer ?
#
loop_
_entity_poly.entity_id
_entity_poly.type
_entity_poly.pdbx_seq_one_letter_code
_entity_poly.pdbx_strand_id
1 'polypeptide(L)'
;MIPVPSNTRVWLAAGVTDMRRGFNTLAAQAEKVLAEDPYSGHLFVFRGRRGDLLKIIWWDAQGACLFSKRLEKGRFVCPAAKDGKISVTAAQLAMLLEGIDWRMPQKTWRPLSVG
;
A
#
# COMPACT_ATOMS: atom_id res chain seq x y z
N MET A 1 1.56 10.75 -11.99
CA MET A 1 0.99 10.82 -10.62
C MET A 1 -0.25 9.95 -10.61
N ILE A 2 -0.44 9.04 -9.65
CA ILE A 2 -1.72 8.33 -9.51
C ILE A 2 -2.76 9.39 -9.12
N PRO A 3 -3.86 9.58 -9.86
CA PRO A 3 -4.92 10.48 -9.44
C PRO A 3 -5.59 9.87 -8.22
N VAL A 4 -5.26 10.39 -7.04
CA VAL A 4 -5.82 9.94 -5.77
C VAL A 4 -6.83 10.99 -5.29
N PRO A 5 -8.13 10.67 -5.18
CA PRO A 5 -9.13 11.58 -4.64
C PRO A 5 -8.75 12.15 -3.26
N SER A 6 -9.22 13.36 -2.95
CA SER A 6 -8.84 14.16 -1.78
C SER A 6 -9.29 13.62 -0.41
N ASN A 7 -9.85 12.42 -0.33
CA ASN A 7 -10.23 11.73 0.91
C ASN A 7 -9.96 10.22 0.86
N THR A 8 -9.04 9.80 -0.01
CA THR A 8 -8.73 8.39 -0.20
C THR A 8 -7.92 7.85 0.98
N ARG A 9 -8.46 6.82 1.64
CA ARG A 9 -7.72 6.01 2.60
C ARG A 9 -6.84 5.00 1.87
N VAL A 10 -5.68 4.72 2.45
CA VAL A 10 -4.78 3.67 1.95
C VAL A 10 -4.78 2.52 2.96
N TRP A 11 -5.24 1.37 2.50
CA TRP A 11 -5.28 0.14 3.28
C TRP A 11 -4.19 -0.81 2.80
N LEU A 12 -3.20 -1.05 3.65
CA LEU A 12 -2.21 -2.09 3.42
C LEU A 12 -2.72 -3.41 4.00
N ALA A 13 -2.94 -4.40 3.14
CA ALA A 13 -3.31 -5.74 3.55
C ALA A 13 -2.17 -6.39 4.35
N ALA A 14 -2.51 -6.91 5.53
CA ALA A 14 -1.60 -7.72 6.33
C ALA A 14 -1.32 -9.07 5.63
N GLY A 15 -0.18 -9.67 5.97
CA GLY A 15 0.20 -10.99 5.46
C GLY A 15 0.68 -11.01 4.00
N VAL A 16 0.54 -12.18 3.36
CA VAL A 16 1.08 -12.49 2.04
C VAL A 16 -0.05 -12.66 1.04
N THR A 17 0.01 -11.92 -0.07
CA THR A 17 -0.98 -12.04 -1.15
C THR A 17 -0.40 -12.77 -2.36
N ASP A 18 -1.21 -13.64 -2.98
CA ASP A 18 -0.87 -14.24 -4.26
C ASP A 18 -0.95 -13.19 -5.37
N MET A 19 0.21 -12.84 -5.92
CA MET A 19 0.35 -11.77 -6.90
C MET A 19 -0.05 -12.16 -8.34
N ARG A 20 -0.45 -13.42 -8.57
CA ARG A 20 -1.09 -13.82 -9.84
C ARG A 20 -2.52 -13.28 -9.97
N ARG A 21 -3.12 -12.83 -8.87
CA ARG A 21 -4.47 -12.27 -8.81
C ARG A 21 -4.57 -10.94 -9.56
N GLY A 22 -5.62 -10.82 -10.38
CA GLY A 22 -6.03 -9.55 -11.00
C GLY A 22 -6.95 -8.75 -10.09
N PHE A 23 -7.52 -7.66 -10.61
CA PHE A 23 -8.37 -6.74 -9.84
C PHE A 23 -9.50 -7.47 -9.10
N ASN A 24 -10.34 -8.23 -9.80
CA ASN A 24 -11.54 -8.87 -9.22
C ASN A 24 -11.20 -9.76 -8.01
N THR A 25 -10.14 -10.57 -8.11
CA THR A 25 -9.75 -11.46 -7.01
C THR A 25 -9.11 -10.70 -5.85
N LEU A 26 -8.41 -9.59 -6.12
CA LEU A 26 -7.87 -8.71 -5.08
C LEU A 26 -8.99 -7.88 -4.42
N ALA A 27 -9.99 -7.44 -5.17
CA ALA A 27 -11.18 -6.76 -4.67
C ALA A 27 -11.98 -7.67 -3.73
N ALA A 28 -12.20 -8.93 -4.12
CA ALA A 28 -12.80 -9.93 -3.25
C ALA A 28 -11.99 -10.17 -1.96
N GLN A 29 -10.66 -10.02 -2.02
CA GLN A 29 -9.82 -10.09 -0.83
C GLN A 29 -9.94 -8.83 0.04
N ALA A 30 -10.04 -7.63 -0.57
CA ALA A 30 -10.30 -6.40 0.17
C ALA A 30 -11.62 -6.49 0.94
N GLU A 31 -12.68 -6.97 0.29
CA GLU A 31 -13.98 -7.18 0.91
C GLU A 31 -13.92 -8.21 2.05
N LYS A 32 -13.40 -9.42 1.78
CA LYS A 32 -13.46 -10.53 2.75
C LYS A 32 -12.45 -10.43 3.89
N VAL A 33 -11.25 -9.93 3.63
CA VAL A 33 -10.14 -9.93 4.59
C VAL A 33 -10.01 -8.57 5.27
N LEU A 34 -10.23 -7.49 4.53
CA LEU A 34 -10.09 -6.14 5.06
C LEU A 34 -11.44 -5.56 5.53
N ALA A 35 -12.56 -6.21 5.23
CA ALA A 35 -13.91 -5.73 5.56
C ALA A 35 -14.12 -4.29 5.08
N GLU A 36 -13.74 -4.03 3.83
CA GLU A 36 -13.84 -2.73 3.16
C GLU A 36 -14.50 -2.89 1.80
N ASP A 37 -15.22 -1.86 1.36
CA ASP A 37 -15.79 -1.82 0.02
C ASP A 37 -14.68 -1.55 -1.01
N PRO A 38 -14.37 -2.50 -1.94
CA PRO A 38 -13.35 -2.29 -2.97
C PRO A 38 -13.72 -1.20 -3.99
N TYR A 39 -15.00 -0.77 -4.05
CA TYR A 39 -15.50 0.25 -4.96
C TYR A 39 -15.57 1.66 -4.33
N SER A 40 -15.19 1.79 -3.06
CA SER A 40 -15.18 3.05 -2.28
C SER A 40 -14.24 4.15 -2.80
N GLY A 41 -13.40 3.85 -3.80
CA GLY A 41 -12.32 4.72 -4.23
C GLY A 41 -11.12 4.78 -3.27
N HIS A 42 -11.09 3.89 -2.27
CA HIS A 42 -9.93 3.67 -1.42
C HIS A 42 -8.82 2.88 -2.14
N LEU A 43 -7.57 3.08 -1.71
CA LEU A 43 -6.41 2.38 -2.25
C LEU A 43 -6.15 1.12 -1.41
N PHE A 44 -6.17 -0.04 -2.04
CA PHE A 44 -5.86 -1.31 -1.37
C PHE A 44 -4.51 -1.83 -1.86
N VAL A 45 -3.55 -1.88 -0.94
CA VAL A 45 -2.16 -2.22 -1.19
C VAL A 45 -1.90 -3.66 -0.75
N PHE A 46 -1.33 -4.45 -1.65
CA PHE A 46 -1.01 -5.86 -1.42
C PHE A 46 0.47 -6.09 -1.69
N ARG A 47 1.10 -6.94 -0.88
CA ARG A 47 2.52 -7.32 -1.02
C ARG A 47 2.68 -8.83 -1.16
N GLY A 48 3.52 -9.23 -2.13
CA GLY A 48 3.74 -10.65 -2.46
C GLY A 48 4.69 -11.31 -1.47
N ARG A 49 4.75 -12.65 -1.45
CA ARG A 49 5.59 -13.40 -0.49
C ARG A 49 7.07 -13.02 -0.55
N ARG A 50 7.60 -12.93 -1.77
CA ARG A 50 9.00 -12.54 -2.07
C ARG A 50 9.29 -11.09 -1.65
N GLY A 51 8.28 -10.23 -1.66
CA GLY A 51 8.37 -8.83 -1.27
C GLY A 51 8.96 -7.88 -2.28
N ASP A 52 9.38 -8.37 -3.42
CA ASP A 52 9.83 -7.56 -4.56
C ASP A 52 8.67 -7.02 -5.39
N LEU A 53 7.44 -7.51 -5.19
CA LEU A 53 6.24 -7.13 -5.93
C LEU A 53 5.13 -6.60 -5.01
N LEU A 54 4.59 -5.45 -5.41
CA LEU A 54 3.45 -4.78 -4.79
C LEU A 54 2.39 -4.49 -5.85
N LYS A 55 1.12 -4.67 -5.47
CA LYS A 55 -0.04 -4.27 -6.27
C LYS A 55 -0.90 -3.30 -5.48
N ILE A 56 -1.48 -2.32 -6.16
CA ILE A 56 -2.48 -1.41 -5.62
C ILE A 56 -3.71 -1.47 -6.51
N ILE A 57 -4.89 -1.62 -5.93
CA ILE A 57 -6.15 -1.50 -6.65
C ILE A 57 -7.00 -0.37 -6.07
N TRP A 58 -7.81 0.25 -6.92
CA TRP A 58 -8.86 1.19 -6.54
C TRP A 58 -9.90 1.26 -7.66
N TRP A 59 -11.09 1.73 -7.33
CA TRP A 59 -12.13 2.08 -8.31
C TRP A 59 -12.16 3.60 -8.49
N ASP A 60 -12.04 4.10 -9.72
CA ASP A 60 -11.97 5.55 -9.99
C ASP A 60 -13.34 6.19 -10.30
N ALA A 61 -14.42 5.54 -9.84
CA ALA A 61 -15.82 5.78 -10.20
C ALA A 61 -16.22 5.34 -11.62
N GLN A 62 -15.28 5.20 -12.56
CA GLN A 62 -15.55 4.77 -13.93
C GLN A 62 -15.11 3.33 -14.19
N GLY A 63 -14.09 2.86 -13.50
CA GLY A 63 -13.48 1.58 -13.78
C GLY A 63 -12.52 1.05 -12.71
N ALA A 64 -12.13 -0.20 -12.94
CA ALA A 64 -11.18 -0.92 -12.10
C ALA A 64 -9.75 -0.51 -12.46
N CYS A 65 -9.02 0.06 -11.51
CA CYS A 65 -7.62 0.40 -11.69
C CYS A 65 -6.72 -0.58 -10.93
N LEU A 66 -5.62 -0.99 -11.58
CA LEU A 66 -4.58 -1.81 -10.98
C LEU A 66 -3.21 -1.25 -11.32
N PHE A 67 -2.46 -0.92 -10.28
CA PHE A 67 -1.05 -0.57 -10.36
C PHE A 67 -0.20 -1.73 -9.86
N SER A 68 0.90 -2.02 -10.55
CA SER A 68 1.84 -3.08 -10.18
C SER A 68 3.26 -2.55 -10.25
N LYS A 69 3.99 -2.62 -9.13
CA LYS A 69 5.41 -2.22 -9.06
C LYS A 69 6.26 -3.38 -8.61
N ARG A 70 7.29 -3.67 -9.39
CA ARG A 70 8.37 -4.59 -9.02
C ARG A 70 9.63 -3.80 -8.74
N LEU A 71 10.34 -4.15 -7.68
CA LEU A 71 11.68 -3.64 -7.43
C LEU A 71 12.70 -4.45 -8.24
N GLU A 72 13.62 -3.77 -8.92
CA GLU A 72 14.77 -4.42 -9.56
C GLU A 72 15.68 -5.09 -8.53
N LYS A 73 15.80 -4.49 -7.34
CA LYS A 73 16.58 -5.01 -6.20
C LYS A 73 15.90 -4.65 -4.87
N GLY A 74 16.01 -5.55 -3.90
CA GLY A 74 15.48 -5.33 -2.55
C GLY A 74 14.04 -5.85 -2.36
N ARG A 75 13.38 -5.39 -1.30
CA ARG A 75 12.03 -5.81 -0.91
C ARG A 75 11.26 -4.64 -0.31
N PHE A 76 9.97 -4.59 -0.57
CA PHE A 76 9.01 -3.75 0.14
C PHE A 76 8.90 -4.19 1.60
N VAL A 77 9.20 -3.25 2.50
CA VAL A 77 9.28 -3.45 3.95
C VAL A 77 7.94 -3.11 4.59
N CYS A 78 6.96 -4.00 4.45
CA CYS A 78 5.63 -3.81 5.05
C CYS A 78 5.64 -4.14 6.57
N PRO A 79 4.87 -3.43 7.41
CA PRO A 79 4.76 -3.76 8.83
C PRO A 79 4.24 -5.18 9.01
N ALA A 80 4.79 -5.90 9.97
CA ALA A 80 4.35 -7.24 10.30
C ALA A 80 3.01 -7.18 11.06
N ALA A 81 1.92 -6.92 10.36
CA ALA A 81 0.60 -7.29 10.86
C ALA A 81 0.39 -8.77 10.58
N LYS A 82 0.06 -9.54 11.63
CA LYS A 82 -0.24 -10.96 11.51
C LYS A 82 -1.53 -11.18 10.71
N ASP A 83 -2.56 -10.35 10.97
CA ASP A 83 -3.86 -10.39 10.30
C ASP A 83 -4.48 -8.98 10.17
N GLY A 84 -5.36 -8.80 9.19
CA GLY A 84 -6.17 -7.57 9.01
C GLY A 84 -5.59 -6.54 8.03
N LYS A 85 -5.76 -5.26 8.38
CA LYS A 85 -5.38 -4.10 7.54
C LYS A 85 -4.67 -3.04 8.36
N ILE A 86 -3.75 -2.32 7.72
CA ILE A 86 -3.06 -1.17 8.29
C ILE A 86 -3.43 0.05 7.48
N SER A 87 -3.93 1.10 8.15
CA SER A 87 -4.08 2.41 7.52
C SER A 87 -2.69 3.03 7.36
N VAL A 88 -2.34 3.45 6.14
CA VAL A 88 -1.10 4.18 5.87
C VAL A 88 -1.41 5.54 5.27
N THR A 89 -0.56 6.53 5.56
CA THR A 89 -0.69 7.87 4.97
C THR A 89 -0.18 7.88 3.52
N ALA A 90 -0.55 8.90 2.76
CA ALA A 90 -0.02 9.09 1.41
C ALA A 90 1.52 9.18 1.39
N ALA A 91 2.12 9.82 2.40
CA ALA A 91 3.58 9.88 2.57
C ALA A 91 4.19 8.50 2.85
N GLN A 92 3.55 7.69 3.69
CA GLN A 92 3.99 6.31 3.93
C GLN A 92 3.87 5.43 2.69
N LEU A 93 2.81 5.62 1.89
CA LEU A 93 2.68 4.95 0.60
C LEU A 93 3.79 5.37 -0.38
N ALA A 94 4.12 6.66 -0.45
CA ALA A 94 5.22 7.14 -1.29
C ALA A 94 6.56 6.50 -0.88
N MET A 95 6.89 6.52 0.42
CA MET A 95 8.08 5.85 0.96
C MET A 95 8.07 4.34 0.66
N LEU A 96 6.93 3.67 0.83
CA LEU A 96 6.76 2.26 0.47
C LEU A 96 7.10 2.02 -0.99
N LEU A 97 6.56 2.83 -1.90
CA LEU A 97 6.78 2.70 -3.32
C LEU A 97 8.25 2.94 -3.70
N GLU A 98 8.99 3.74 -2.94
CA GLU A 98 10.43 3.93 -3.09
C GLU A 98 11.27 2.82 -2.44
N GLY A 99 10.65 1.88 -1.71
CA GLY A 99 11.34 0.81 -1.00
C GLY A 99 11.97 1.25 0.32
N ILE A 100 11.58 2.42 0.83
CA ILE A 100 12.07 2.99 2.09
C ILE A 100 11.26 2.40 3.26
N ASP A 101 11.95 1.94 4.31
CA ASP A 101 11.29 1.51 5.56
C ASP A 101 10.88 2.73 6.40
N TRP A 102 9.59 3.10 6.34
CA TRP A 102 9.06 4.23 7.12
C TRP A 102 8.90 3.94 8.61
N ARG A 103 9.14 2.72 9.08
CA ARG A 103 9.14 2.41 10.53
C ARG A 103 10.38 2.93 11.22
N MET A 104 11.43 3.23 10.46
CA MET A 104 12.69 3.73 10.98
C MET A 104 13.09 5.03 10.28
N PRO A 105 12.27 6.10 10.38
CA PRO A 105 12.62 7.38 9.78
C PRO A 105 13.77 7.99 10.58
N GLN A 106 15.00 7.84 10.09
CA GLN A 106 16.14 8.53 10.67
C GLN A 106 16.08 10.00 10.27
N LYS A 107 15.88 10.89 11.25
CA LYS A 107 16.13 12.33 11.04
C LYS A 107 17.64 12.49 10.86
N THR A 108 18.06 12.88 9.67
CA THR A 108 19.48 13.16 9.34
C THR A 108 20.00 14.42 10.01
N TRP A 109 19.10 15.26 10.54
CA TRP A 109 19.45 16.53 11.18
C TRP A 109 18.38 16.95 12.20
N ARG A 110 18.81 17.58 13.30
CA ARG A 110 17.97 18.28 14.28
C ARG A 110 18.60 19.66 14.56
N PRO A 111 17.81 20.74 14.71
CA PRO A 111 18.35 22.03 15.09
C PRO A 111 19.02 21.94 16.48
N LEU A 112 20.21 22.51 16.61
CA LEU A 112 21.03 22.46 17.84
C LEU A 112 20.71 23.60 18.83
N SER A 113 19.96 24.62 18.41
CA SER A 113 19.33 25.57 19.31
C SER A 113 18.00 26.04 18.74
N VAL A 114 17.09 26.40 19.63
CA VAL A 114 16.08 27.43 19.33
C VAL A 114 16.79 28.77 19.45
N GLY A 115 16.52 29.67 18.50
CA GLY A 115 16.96 31.06 18.60
C GLY A 115 16.33 31.75 19.80
#